data_AF-G8QTU7-F1
#
_entry.id   AF-G8QTU7-F1
#
_cell.length_a   1.000
_cell.length_b   1.000
_cell.length_c   1.000
_cell.angle_alpha   90.00
_cell.angle_beta   90.00
_cell.angle_gamma   90.00
#
_symmetry.space_group_name_H-M   'P 1'
#
loop_
_entity.id
_entity.type
_entity.pdbx_description
1 polymer ?
#
loop_
_entity_poly.entity_id
_entity_poly.type
_entity_poly.pdbx_seq_one_letter_code
_entity_poly.pdbx_strand_id
1 'polypeptide(L)'
;MNWQEIVALVFFSLAAIFAVGGLIGLFRFSDPFSAMQASSLLGTTTVFSLFIGCLFLVDSFAMAARIVIIIAFFLISGPTGSSIVARFIWDYFQPEAKKSLKSRTGEKEESL
;
A
#
# COMPACT_ATOMS: atom_id res chain seq x y z
N MET A 1 -1.86 26.87 -23.26
CA MET A 1 -2.23 25.63 -22.57
C MET A 1 -2.71 24.65 -23.61
N ASN A 2 -1.90 23.66 -23.92
CA ASN A 2 -2.24 22.59 -24.84
C ASN A 2 -3.20 21.63 -24.13
N TRP A 3 -4.14 21.03 -24.85
CA TRP A 3 -5.14 20.11 -24.29
C TRP A 3 -4.51 18.94 -23.51
N GLN A 4 -3.30 18.53 -23.90
CA GLN A 4 -2.49 17.51 -23.23
C GLN A 4 -2.11 17.90 -21.80
N GLU A 5 -1.80 19.17 -21.56
CA GLU A 5 -1.42 19.67 -20.23
C GLU A 5 -2.60 19.64 -19.26
N ILE A 6 -3.80 19.92 -19.77
CA ILE A 6 -5.04 19.88 -18.98
C ILE A 6 -5.36 18.44 -18.57
N VAL A 7 -5.24 17.49 -19.50
CA VAL A 7 -5.43 16.07 -19.21
C VAL A 7 -4.39 15.59 -18.20
N ALA A 8 -3.12 15.93 -18.38
CA ALA A 8 -2.06 15.57 -17.45
C ALA A 8 -2.31 16.14 -16.04
N LEU A 9 -2.75 17.40 -15.93
CA LEU A 9 -3.10 18.03 -14.65
C LEU A 9 -4.25 17.33 -13.93
N VAL A 10 -5.29 16.90 -14.64
CA VAL A 10 -6.41 16.15 -14.07
C VAL A 10 -5.93 14.79 -13.54
N PHE A 11 -5.13 14.06 -14.33
CA PHE A 11 -4.58 12.77 -13.90
C PHE A 11 -3.61 12.91 -12.71
N PHE A 12 -2.76 13.93 -12.68
CA PHE A 12 -1.92 14.22 -11.53
C PHE A 12 -2.72 14.56 -10.27
N SER A 13 -3.81 15.31 -10.42
CA SER A 13 -4.70 15.64 -9.31
C SER A 13 -5.39 14.39 -8.75
N LEU A 14 -5.88 13.50 -9.63
CA LEU A 14 -6.42 12.20 -9.21
C LEU A 14 -5.37 11.34 -8.50
N ALA A 15 -4.16 11.26 -9.08
CA ALA A 15 -3.06 10.51 -8.47
C ALA A 15 -2.73 11.04 -7.07
N ALA A 16 -2.69 12.35 -6.88
CA ALA A 16 -2.47 12.96 -5.56
C ALA A 16 -3.58 12.60 -4.55
N ILE A 17 -4.85 12.64 -4.98
CA ILE A 17 -6.00 12.26 -4.13
C ILE A 17 -5.90 10.78 -3.73
N PHE A 18 -5.59 9.89 -4.68
CA PHE A 18 -5.42 8.47 -4.38
C PHE A 18 -4.21 8.17 -3.50
N ALA A 19 -3.10 8.92 -3.66
CA ALA A 19 -1.92 8.78 -2.82
C ALA A 19 -2.23 9.14 -1.37
N VAL A 20 -2.91 10.28 -1.15
CA VAL A 20 -3.33 10.73 0.17
C VAL A 20 -4.38 9.77 0.75
N GLY A 21 -5.33 9.30 -0.06
CA GLY A 21 -6.30 8.29 0.34
C GLY A 21 -5.65 6.97 0.77
N GLY A 22 -4.59 6.52 0.08
CA GLY A 22 -3.80 5.35 0.44
C GLY A 22 -3.07 5.52 1.78
N LEU A 23 -2.51 6.70 2.03
CA LEU A 23 -1.86 7.03 3.29
C LEU A 23 -2.86 7.10 4.47
N ILE A 24 -4.04 7.71 4.25
CA ILE A 24 -5.10 7.77 5.26
C ILE A 24 -5.69 6.38 5.52
N GLY A 25 -5.87 5.58 4.46
CA GLY A 25 -6.34 4.19 4.57
C GLY A 25 -5.46 3.37 5.51
N LEU A 26 -4.14 3.57 5.46
CA LEU A 26 -3.20 2.90 6.38
C LEU A 26 -3.44 3.25 7.85
N PHE A 27 -3.79 4.50 8.17
CA PHE A 27 -4.04 4.96 9.54
C PHE A 27 -5.48 4.70 10.04
N ARG A 28 -6.45 4.53 9.12
CA ARG A 28 -7.87 4.40 9.47
C ARG A 28 -8.27 2.96 9.84
N PHE A 29 -7.57 1.96 9.31
CA PHE A 29 -7.85 0.55 9.59
C PHE A 29 -7.06 0.08 10.82
N SER A 30 -7.79 -0.35 11.86
CA SER A 30 -7.21 -0.92 13.08
C SER A 30 -6.69 -2.35 12.90
N ASP A 31 -7.02 -2.99 11.77
CA ASP A 31 -6.56 -4.33 11.41
C ASP A 31 -5.40 -4.24 10.39
N PRO A 32 -4.24 -4.83 10.68
CA PRO A 32 -3.05 -4.69 9.84
C PRO A 32 -3.19 -5.33 8.46
N PHE A 33 -4.00 -6.38 8.28
CA PHE A 33 -4.20 -7.01 6.98
C PHE A 33 -5.09 -6.16 6.08
N SER A 34 -6.16 -5.59 6.65
CA SER A 34 -7.06 -4.68 5.94
C SER A 34 -6.35 -3.38 5.52
N ALA A 35 -5.50 -2.85 6.39
CA ALA A 35 -4.69 -1.68 6.10
C ALA A 35 -3.69 -1.93 4.94
N MET A 36 -2.99 -3.06 4.96
CA MET A 36 -2.02 -3.44 3.91
C MET A 36 -2.68 -3.67 2.53
N GLN A 37 -3.86 -4.27 2.51
CA GLN A 37 -4.58 -4.52 1.26
C GLN A 37 -5.12 -3.21 0.66
N ALA A 38 -5.69 -2.34 1.49
CA ALA A 38 -6.18 -1.03 1.08
C ALA A 38 -5.06 -0.14 0.50
N SER A 39 -3.90 -0.10 1.16
CA SER A 39 -2.75 0.68 0.68
C SER A 39 -2.18 0.14 -0.62
N SER A 40 -2.16 -1.19 -0.82
CA SER A 40 -1.65 -1.82 -2.04
C SER A 40 -2.54 -1.54 -3.26
N LEU A 41 -3.86 -1.59 -3.10
CA LEU A 41 -4.80 -1.27 -4.18
C LEU A 41 -4.69 0.22 -4.57
N LEU A 42 -4.69 1.11 -3.58
CA LEU A 42 -4.58 2.56 -3.81
C LEU A 42 -3.20 2.96 -4.37
N GLY A 43 -2.13 2.29 -3.95
CA GLY A 43 -0.77 2.52 -4.45
C GLY A 43 -0.64 2.20 -5.95
N THR A 44 -1.18 1.05 -6.37
CA THR A 44 -1.15 0.67 -7.80
C THR A 44 -1.99 1.60 -8.66
N THR A 45 -3.20 1.98 -8.22
CA THR A 45 -4.05 2.95 -8.94
C THR A 45 -3.40 4.33 -9.04
N THR A 46 -2.78 4.82 -7.96
CA THR A 46 -2.04 6.09 -7.93
C THR A 46 -0.93 6.11 -8.99
N VAL A 47 -0.10 5.07 -8.98
CA VAL A 47 1.02 4.92 -9.91
C VAL A 47 0.53 4.83 -11.35
N PHE A 48 -0.54 4.07 -11.60
CA PHE A 48 -1.10 3.91 -12.93
C PHE A 48 -1.64 5.23 -13.49
N SER A 49 -2.34 5.99 -12.65
CA SER A 49 -2.86 7.32 -12.99
C SER A 49 -1.73 8.32 -13.28
N LEU A 50 -0.66 8.27 -12.47
CA LEU A 50 0.53 9.11 -12.64
C LEU A 50 1.30 8.77 -13.93
N PHE A 51 1.38 7.49 -14.29
CA PHE A 51 2.00 7.02 -15.52
C PHE A 51 1.28 7.57 -16.76
N ILE A 52 -0.05 7.48 -16.78
CA ILE A 52 -0.88 8.01 -17.85
C ILE A 52 -0.70 9.52 -17.97
N GLY A 53 -0.73 10.26 -16.85
CA GLY A 53 -0.48 11.71 -16.86
C GLY A 53 0.90 12.08 -17.39
N CYS A 54 1.93 11.28 -17.07
CA CYS A 54 3.30 11.53 -17.53
C CYS A 54 3.50 11.19 -19.02
N LEU A 55 2.85 10.14 -19.52
CA LEU A 55 2.89 9.75 -20.94
C LEU A 55 2.33 10.86 -21.86
N PHE A 56 1.35 11.62 -21.37
CA PHE A 56 0.76 12.76 -22.10
C PHE A 56 1.59 14.04 -22.00
N LEU A 57 2.45 14.18 -20.99
CA LEU A 57 3.25 15.39 -20.74
C LEU A 57 4.64 15.35 -21.41
N VAL A 58 5.15 14.15 -21.71
CA VAL A 58 6.50 13.96 -22.24
C VAL A 58 6.46 13.70 -23.75
N ASP A 59 7.15 14.54 -24.51
CA ASP A 59 7.40 14.35 -25.94
C ASP A 59 8.65 13.44 -26.18
N SER A 60 9.49 13.25 -25.15
CA SER A 60 10.75 12.50 -25.21
C SER A 60 10.72 11.18 -24.42
N PHE A 61 10.81 10.07 -25.14
CA PHE A 61 10.79 8.70 -24.61
C PHE A 61 11.83 8.43 -23.50
N ALA A 62 12.97 9.12 -23.54
CA ALA A 62 14.05 8.93 -22.57
C ALA A 62 13.70 9.41 -21.14
N MET A 63 12.90 10.47 -21.01
CA MET A 63 12.46 10.96 -19.70
C MET A 63 11.33 10.12 -19.12
N ALA A 64 10.38 9.68 -19.97
CA ALA A 64 9.36 8.72 -19.57
C ALA A 64 9.99 7.45 -18.99
N ALA A 65 10.96 6.85 -19.68
CA ALA A 65 11.64 5.62 -19.26
C ALA A 65 12.24 5.72 -17.85
N ARG A 66 12.86 6.85 -17.50
CA ARG A 66 13.45 7.05 -16.16
C ARG A 66 12.38 7.07 -15.06
N ILE A 67 11.27 7.75 -15.32
CA ILE A 67 10.14 7.84 -14.39
C ILE A 67 9.51 6.46 -14.20
N VAL A 68 9.34 5.70 -15.29
CA VAL A 68 8.88 4.30 -15.25
C VAL A 68 9.76 3.44 -14.34
N ILE A 69 11.09 3.55 -14.47
CA ILE A 69 12.04 2.75 -13.70
C ILE A 69 11.94 3.05 -12.21
N ILE A 70 11.89 4.33 -11.82
CA ILE A 70 11.76 4.74 -10.42
C ILE A 70 10.46 4.19 -9.83
N ILE A 71 9.36 4.30 -10.60
CA ILE A 71 8.05 3.80 -10.22
C ILE A 71 8.06 2.27 -10.05
N ALA A 72 8.63 1.54 -11.00
CA ALA A 72 8.72 0.08 -10.95
C ALA A 72 9.54 -0.37 -9.73
N PHE A 73 10.64 0.32 -9.44
CA PHE A 73 11.45 0.06 -8.26
C PHE A 73 10.66 0.29 -6.96
N PHE A 74 9.85 1.34 -6.92
CA PHE A 74 8.98 1.65 -5.78
C PHE A 74 7.86 0.61 -5.60
N LEU A 75 7.24 0.18 -6.72
CA LEU A 75 6.23 -0.88 -6.76
C LEU A 75 6.76 -2.24 -6.33
N ILE A 76 8.07 -2.50 -6.46
CA ILE A 76 8.70 -3.72 -5.96
C ILE A 76 9.04 -3.57 -4.48
N SER A 77 9.52 -2.41 -4.05
CA SER A 77 9.80 -2.14 -2.63
C SER A 77 8.56 -2.24 -1.74
N GLY A 78 7.40 -1.78 -2.19
CA GLY A 78 6.14 -1.83 -1.45
C GLY A 78 5.70 -3.23 -0.97
N PRO A 79 5.44 -4.19 -1.87
CA PRO A 79 5.06 -5.56 -1.52
C PRO A 79 6.18 -6.32 -0.79
N THR A 80 7.45 -5.97 -1.07
CA THR A 80 8.61 -6.54 -0.35
C THR A 80 8.60 -6.14 1.12
N GLY A 81 8.39 -4.85 1.43
CA GLY A 81 8.24 -4.38 2.80
C GLY A 81 7.01 -4.97 3.49
N SER A 82 5.88 -5.03 2.78
CA SER A 82 4.62 -5.53 3.30
C SER A 82 4.68 -7.02 3.70
N SER A 83 5.39 -7.86 2.95
CA SER A 83 5.54 -9.29 3.26
C SER A 83 6.42 -9.53 4.49
N ILE A 84 7.43 -8.69 4.71
CA ILE A 84 8.29 -8.74 5.90
C ILE A 84 7.48 -8.32 7.13
N VAL A 85 6.75 -7.21 7.04
CA VAL A 85 5.91 -6.69 8.13
C VAL A 85 4.82 -7.69 8.51
N ALA A 86 4.16 -8.34 7.55
CA ALA A 86 3.16 -9.38 7.81
C ALA A 86 3.75 -10.58 8.57
N ARG A 87 4.97 -11.01 8.23
CA ARG A 87 5.69 -12.07 8.97
C ARG A 87 6.01 -11.66 10.40
N PHE A 88 6.43 -10.42 10.62
CA PHE A 88 6.68 -9.89 11.96
C PHE A 88 5.41 -9.84 12.82
N ILE A 89 4.29 -9.39 12.24
CA ILE A 89 3.00 -9.34 12.95
C ILE A 89 2.55 -10.75 13.36
N TRP A 90 2.69 -11.72 12.45
CA TRP A 90 2.35 -13.12 12.74
C TRP A 90 3.18 -13.68 13.90
N ASP A 91 4.49 -13.42 13.89
CA ASP A 91 5.39 -13.89 14.95
C ASP A 91 5.11 -13.20 16.29
N TYR A 92 4.72 -11.92 16.28
CA TYR A 92 4.30 -11.17 17.47
C TYR A 92 2.96 -11.64 18.06
N PHE A 93 2.01 -12.11 17.23
CA PHE A 93 0.70 -12.61 17.70
C PHE A 93 0.75 -14.05 18.23
N GLN A 94 1.73 -14.85 17.82
CA GLN A 94 1.92 -16.23 18.26
C GLN A 94 2.06 -16.40 19.81
N PRO A 95 2.84 -15.57 20.54
CA PRO A 95 2.94 -15.68 21.99
C PRO A 95 1.65 -15.28 22.72
N GLU A 96 0.93 -14.25 22.25
CA GLU A 96 -0.35 -13.81 22.82
C GLU A 96 -1.44 -14.87 22.64
N ALA A 97 -1.52 -15.49 21.44
CA ALA A 97 -2.45 -16.58 21.15
C ALA A 97 -2.14 -17.83 21.99
N LYS A 98 -0.86 -18.19 22.17
CA LYS A 98 -0.47 -19.29 23.07
C LYS A 98 -0.80 -18.99 24.54
N LYS A 99 -0.70 -17.73 24.97
CA LYS A 99 -0.99 -17.31 26.35
C LYS A 99 -2.48 -17.38 26.67
N SER A 100 -3.35 -16.94 25.74
CA SER A 100 -4.82 -16.99 25.94
C SER A 100 -5.39 -18.41 25.87
N LEU A 101 -4.79 -19.30 25.08
CA LEU A 101 -5.15 -20.72 25.09
C LEU A 101 -4.71 -21.41 26.38
N LYS A 102 -3.52 -21.06 26.91
CA LYS A 102 -3.03 -21.63 28.17
C LYS A 102 -3.85 -21.20 29.38
N SER A 103 -4.34 -19.95 29.43
CA SER A 103 -5.21 -19.49 30.53
C SER A 103 -6.60 -20.14 30.49
N ARG A 104 -7.16 -20.37 29.30
CA ARG A 104 -8.46 -21.05 29.12
C ARG A 104 -8.43 -22.55 29.45
N THR A 105 -7.27 -23.20 29.33
CA THR A 105 -7.10 -24.60 29.73
C THR A 105 -6.88 -24.72 31.25
N GLY A 106 -6.17 -23.77 31.87
CA GLY A 106 -5.98 -23.74 33.32
C GLY A 106 -7.26 -23.54 34.12
N GLU A 107 -8.17 -22.65 33.69
CA GLU A 107 -9.47 -22.45 34.34
C GLU A 107 -10.39 -23.70 34.27
N LYS A 108 -10.20 -24.58 33.29
CA LYS A 108 -11.03 -25.79 33.15
C LYS A 108 -10.56 -26.95 34.03
N GLU A 109 -9.30 -26.97 34.45
CA GLU A 109 -8.76 -27.98 35.38
C GLU A 109 -9.00 -27.62 36.85
N GLU A 110 -9.12 -26.33 37.21
CA GLU A 110 -9.41 -25.90 38.60
C GLU A 110 -10.91 -26.01 38.98
N SER A 111 -11.79 -26.25 38.00
CA SER A 111 -13.24 -26.39 38.21
C SER A 111 -13.74 -27.84 38.28
N LEU A 112 -12.84 -28.83 38.27
CA LEU A 112 -13.13 -30.27 38.37
C LEU A 112 -12.53 -30.85 39.65
#